data_AF-A0A1X1Z0J7-F1
#
_entry.id   AF-A0A1X1Z0J7-F1
#
_cell.length_a   1.000
_cell.length_b   1.000
_cell.length_c   1.000
_cell.angle_alpha   90.00
_cell.angle_beta   90.00
_cell.angle_gamma   90.00
#
_symmetry.space_group_name_H-M   'P 1'
#
loop_
_entity.id
_entity.type
_entity.pdbx_description
1 polymer ?
#
loop_
_entity_poly.entity_id
_entity_poly.type
_entity_poly.pdbx_seq_one_letter_code
_entity_poly.pdbx_strand_id
1 'polypeptide(L)'
;MGAGSTAGAAAGTAARRLAEHQDLQRKVDAVARQAPSLAWAAGLRDDETTTVLATDLAGGWIPPTVKLPPGLTLLDPAHRRRDSSAVDLLGAVIAAAAHHPNAYVAEAGPNDPIPGTGERARFGQHVDELGPTLIDITATNDRLPRIAQTVARAVARRSGVDDNEIALFRQVVAETQVRVLSAYPEHAPRDVADWMLLAAIDALIDGSEELARYHLAWYLAVAVQHGGVAP
;
A
#
# COMPACT_ATOMS: atom_id res chain seq x y z
N MET A 1 53.20 2.02 10.33
CA MET A 1 52.39 2.80 9.36
C MET A 1 51.15 1.99 8.98
N GLY A 2 50.08 2.05 9.79
CA GLY A 2 48.86 1.24 9.55
C GLY A 2 47.58 1.75 10.22
N ALA A 3 47.65 2.84 11.00
CA ALA A 3 46.49 3.40 11.70
C ALA A 3 45.65 4.35 10.83
N GLY A 4 46.19 4.85 9.71
CA GLY A 4 45.51 5.82 8.84
C GLY A 4 44.49 5.20 7.87
N SER A 5 44.73 3.97 7.39
CA SER A 5 43.83 3.31 6.43
C SER A 5 42.58 2.72 7.10
N THR A 6 42.70 2.22 8.33
CA THR A 6 41.59 1.64 9.09
C THR A 6 40.59 2.70 9.56
N ALA A 7 41.07 3.88 9.99
CA ALA A 7 40.23 5.00 10.38
C ALA A 7 39.45 5.59 9.19
N GLY A 8 40.07 5.70 8.01
CA GLY A 8 39.40 6.17 6.79
C GLY A 8 38.31 5.21 6.30
N ALA A 9 38.56 3.89 6.35
CA ALA A 9 37.57 2.87 6.01
C ALA A 9 36.38 2.85 7.00
N ALA A 10 36.64 3.02 8.30
CA ALA A 10 35.60 3.11 9.32
C ALA A 10 34.72 4.36 9.14
N ALA A 11 35.33 5.52 8.85
CA ALA A 11 34.62 6.77 8.58
C ALA A 11 33.75 6.68 7.31
N GLY A 12 34.28 6.10 6.22
CA GLY A 12 33.52 5.88 4.99
C GLY A 12 32.32 4.96 5.18
N THR A 13 32.47 3.90 5.99
CA THR A 13 31.38 2.97 6.32
C THR A 13 30.28 3.64 7.15
N ALA A 14 30.66 4.48 8.12
CA ALA A 14 29.70 5.22 8.94
C ALA A 14 28.92 6.24 8.09
N ALA A 15 29.59 6.97 7.20
CA ALA A 15 28.96 7.92 6.29
C ALA A 15 27.97 7.22 5.35
N ARG A 16 28.33 6.06 4.80
CA ARG A 16 27.45 5.24 3.96
C ARG A 16 26.16 4.86 4.70
N ARG A 17 26.27 4.29 5.91
CA ARG A 17 25.12 3.89 6.72
C ARG A 17 24.20 5.07 7.07
N LEU A 18 24.79 6.22 7.35
CA LEU A 18 24.01 7.42 7.62
C LEU A 18 23.22 7.86 6.38
N ALA A 19 23.85 7.85 5.20
CA ALA A 19 23.19 8.20 3.94
C ALA A 19 22.05 7.22 3.60
N GLU A 20 22.28 5.91 3.79
CA GLU A 20 21.26 4.87 3.62
C GLU A 20 20.06 5.10 4.54
N HIS A 21 20.31 5.32 5.84
CA HIS A 21 19.24 5.59 6.80
C HIS A 21 18.47 6.87 6.48
N GLN A 22 19.15 7.95 6.08
CA GLN A 22 18.51 9.19 5.65
C GLN A 22 17.64 8.99 4.40
N ASP A 23 18.05 8.14 3.46
CA ASP A 23 17.23 7.82 2.29
C ASP A 23 15.96 7.05 2.65
N LEU A 24 16.08 6.04 3.52
CA LEU A 24 14.92 5.32 4.06
C LEU A 24 13.96 6.28 4.77
N GLN A 25 14.48 7.18 5.62
CA GLN A 25 13.65 8.15 6.32
C GLN A 25 12.91 9.08 5.35
N ARG A 26 13.58 9.62 4.32
CA ARG A 26 12.91 10.46 3.31
C ARG A 26 11.79 9.72 2.57
N LYS A 27 11.97 8.43 2.27
CA LYS A 27 10.92 7.60 1.65
C LYS A 27 9.73 7.38 2.60
N VAL A 28 10.00 7.14 3.88
CA VAL A 28 8.97 7.02 4.93
C VAL A 28 8.22 8.34 5.10
N ASP A 29 8.93 9.46 5.21
CA ASP A 29 8.34 10.79 5.36
C ASP A 29 7.48 11.16 4.15
N ALA A 30 7.89 10.79 2.94
CA ALA A 30 7.12 11.04 1.72
C ALA A 30 5.74 10.36 1.71
N VAL A 31 5.62 9.14 2.26
CA VAL A 31 4.31 8.47 2.40
C VAL A 31 3.57 8.90 3.66
N ALA A 32 4.29 9.15 4.76
CA ALA A 32 3.70 9.62 6.01
C ALA A 32 3.08 11.03 5.87
N ARG A 33 3.65 11.93 5.06
CA ARG A 33 3.01 13.22 4.74
C ARG A 33 1.63 13.09 4.11
N GLN A 34 1.41 12.03 3.33
CA GLN A 34 0.14 11.79 2.64
C GLN A 34 -0.90 11.11 3.54
N ALA A 35 -0.42 10.26 4.46
CA ALA A 35 -1.27 9.51 5.40
C ALA A 35 -0.59 9.43 6.79
N PRO A 36 -0.56 10.54 7.54
CA PRO A 36 0.21 10.64 8.79
C PRO A 36 -0.39 9.82 9.94
N SER A 37 -1.68 9.48 9.85
CA SER A 37 -2.39 8.68 10.84
C SER A 37 -2.01 7.20 10.83
N LEU A 38 -1.32 6.72 9.80
CA LEU A 38 -0.88 5.33 9.67
C LEU A 38 0.55 5.15 10.16
N ALA A 39 0.88 3.94 10.63
CA ALA A 39 2.27 3.57 10.84
C ALA A 39 2.92 3.20 9.50
N TRP A 40 4.17 3.63 9.31
CA TRP A 40 4.96 3.33 8.13
C TRP A 40 6.34 2.83 8.52
N ALA A 41 6.89 1.93 7.72
CA ALA A 41 8.28 1.54 7.84
C ALA A 41 8.88 1.27 6.47
N ALA A 42 10.15 1.63 6.29
CA ALA A 42 10.93 1.24 5.14
C ALA A 42 12.21 0.55 5.60
N GLY A 43 12.66 -0.47 4.88
CA GLY A 43 13.89 -1.18 5.20
C GLY A 43 14.66 -1.63 3.98
N LEU A 44 15.99 -1.60 4.11
CA LEU A 44 16.93 -2.07 3.10
C LEU A 44 17.23 -3.56 3.33
N ARG A 45 17.06 -4.38 2.30
CA ARG A 45 17.41 -5.82 2.33
C ARG A 45 18.92 -6.02 2.37
N ASP A 46 19.33 -7.25 2.67
CA ASP A 46 20.73 -7.70 2.68
C ASP A 46 21.40 -7.69 1.31
N ASP A 47 20.62 -7.64 0.22
CA ASP A 47 21.09 -7.39 -1.14
C ASP A 47 21.55 -5.94 -1.40
N GLU A 48 21.47 -5.06 -0.38
CA GLU A 48 21.83 -3.64 -0.40
C GLU A 48 21.11 -2.80 -1.48
N THR A 49 20.09 -3.33 -2.16
CA THR A 49 19.44 -2.68 -3.30
C THR A 49 17.92 -2.63 -3.18
N THR A 50 17.31 -3.64 -2.55
CA THR A 50 15.86 -3.73 -2.38
C THR A 50 15.43 -2.94 -1.15
N THR A 51 14.70 -1.84 -1.37
CA THR A 51 14.04 -1.10 -0.28
C THR A 51 12.58 -1.48 -0.21
N VAL A 52 12.16 -2.13 0.88
CA VAL A 52 10.77 -2.53 1.10
C VAL A 52 10.04 -1.46 1.90
N LEU A 53 8.81 -1.10 1.49
CA LEU A 53 7.88 -0.27 2.26
C LEU A 53 6.75 -1.11 2.84
N ALA A 54 6.37 -0.85 4.09
CA ALA A 54 5.22 -1.46 4.73
C ALA A 54 4.40 -0.45 5.56
N THR A 55 3.11 -0.73 5.64
CA THR A 55 2.18 -0.22 6.66
C THR A 55 1.45 -1.42 7.26
N ASP A 56 1.14 -1.36 8.54
CA ASP A 56 0.38 -2.38 9.27
C ASP A 56 -1.14 -2.28 9.06
N LEU A 57 -1.64 -1.28 8.30
CA LEU A 57 -3.06 -1.10 8.01
C LEU A 57 -3.76 -2.40 7.56
N ALA A 58 -3.14 -3.17 6.66
CA ALA A 58 -3.62 -4.49 6.26
C ALA A 58 -2.46 -5.38 5.79
N GLY A 59 -1.50 -5.63 6.69
CA GLY A 59 -0.44 -6.61 6.46
C GLY A 59 0.46 -6.29 5.26
N GLY A 60 0.70 -5.01 4.96
CA GLY A 60 1.56 -4.56 3.85
C GLY A 60 0.83 -3.94 2.65
N TRP A 61 -0.50 -4.00 2.61
CA TRP A 61 -1.25 -3.29 1.57
C TRP A 61 -1.08 -1.77 1.68
N ILE A 62 -0.79 -1.11 0.56
CA ILE A 62 -0.63 0.34 0.50
C ILE A 62 -1.93 0.96 -0.07
N PRO A 63 -2.61 1.87 0.64
CA PRO A 63 -3.82 2.53 0.16
C PRO A 63 -3.65 3.25 -1.20
N PRO A 64 -4.73 3.39 -1.99
CA PRO A 64 -4.68 4.06 -3.31
C PRO A 64 -4.40 5.57 -3.20
N THR A 65 -4.67 6.18 -2.04
CA THR A 65 -4.43 7.60 -1.78
C THR A 65 -2.96 7.92 -1.52
N VAL A 66 -2.13 6.92 -1.27
CA VAL A 66 -0.70 7.10 -1.03
C VAL A 66 0.07 6.88 -2.33
N LYS A 67 0.63 7.97 -2.84
CA LYS A 67 1.51 7.98 -4.01
C LYS A 67 2.92 7.59 -3.61
N LEU A 68 3.48 6.60 -4.31
CA LEU A 68 4.74 5.98 -3.94
C LEU A 68 5.95 6.79 -4.43
N PRO A 69 6.98 7.01 -3.58
CA PRO A 69 8.28 7.50 -4.04
C PRO A 69 9.02 6.40 -4.84
N PRO A 70 10.04 6.76 -5.64
CA PRO A 70 10.70 5.83 -6.54
C PRO A 70 11.59 4.84 -5.77
N GLY A 71 11.93 3.72 -6.42
CA GLY A 71 12.86 2.72 -5.87
C GLY A 71 12.35 2.03 -4.61
N LEU A 72 11.05 1.75 -4.56
CA LEU A 72 10.43 0.92 -3.54
C LEU A 72 10.01 -0.42 -4.13
N THR A 73 10.05 -1.44 -3.29
CA THR A 73 9.42 -2.74 -3.50
C THR A 73 8.33 -2.91 -2.44
N LEU A 74 7.18 -3.45 -2.83
CA LEU A 74 6.09 -3.73 -1.91
C LEU A 74 6.10 -5.21 -1.50
N LEU A 75 5.48 -5.50 -0.37
CA LEU A 75 5.21 -6.87 0.03
C LEU A 75 4.19 -7.50 -0.93
N ASP A 76 4.37 -8.80 -1.21
CA ASP A 76 3.38 -9.54 -2.01
C ASP A 76 2.04 -9.66 -1.25
N PRO A 77 0.91 -9.68 -1.97
CA PRO A 77 -0.39 -9.96 -1.40
C PRO A 77 -0.39 -11.29 -0.65
N ALA A 78 -0.60 -11.23 0.66
CA ALA A 78 -0.66 -12.40 1.51
C ALA A 78 -1.41 -12.08 2.80
N HIS A 79 -2.04 -13.10 3.38
CA HIS A 79 -2.53 -13.00 4.75
C HIS A 79 -1.34 -12.97 5.72
N ARG A 80 -1.31 -11.97 6.60
CA ARG A 80 -0.31 -11.82 7.66
C ARG A 80 -0.99 -11.62 9.00
N ARG A 81 -0.27 -11.89 10.09
CA ARG A 81 -0.81 -11.75 11.45
C ARG A 81 -1.20 -10.29 11.71
N ARG A 82 -2.36 -10.08 12.31
CA ARG A 82 -2.94 -8.74 12.53
C ARG A 82 -2.14 -7.87 13.50
N ASP A 83 -1.40 -8.49 14.41
CA ASP A 83 -0.57 -7.83 15.42
C ASP A 83 0.84 -7.47 14.91
N SER A 84 1.16 -7.74 13.63
CA SER A 84 2.45 -7.38 13.04
C SER A 84 2.52 -5.87 12.86
N SER A 85 3.47 -5.21 13.52
CA SER A 85 3.74 -3.80 13.29
C SER A 85 4.32 -3.54 11.90
N ALA A 86 4.32 -2.28 11.45
CA ALA A 86 4.95 -1.91 10.18
C ALA A 86 6.43 -2.35 10.11
N VAL A 87 7.15 -2.34 11.23
CA VAL A 87 8.55 -2.79 11.31
C VAL A 87 8.66 -4.31 11.25
N ASP A 88 7.77 -5.05 11.92
CA ASP A 88 7.76 -6.53 11.86
C ASP A 88 7.50 -7.02 10.44
N LEU A 89 6.64 -6.32 9.69
CA LEU A 89 6.33 -6.60 8.29
C LEU A 89 7.55 -6.45 7.37
N LEU A 90 8.55 -5.65 7.76
CA LEU A 90 9.79 -5.58 6.99
C LEU A 90 10.52 -6.91 7.01
N GLY A 91 10.47 -7.72 8.06
CA GLY A 91 11.27 -8.95 8.17
C GLY A 91 12.78 -8.65 8.23
N ALA A 92 13.62 -9.50 7.61
CA ALA A 92 15.08 -9.34 7.66
C ALA A 92 15.56 -8.14 6.80
N VAL A 93 16.04 -7.09 7.47
CA VAL A 93 16.58 -5.87 6.86
C VAL A 93 17.88 -5.46 7.56
N ILE A 94 18.80 -4.83 6.84
CA ILE A 94 20.09 -4.35 7.36
C ILE A 94 20.03 -2.91 7.87
N ALA A 95 19.00 -2.16 7.46
CA ALA A 95 18.68 -0.82 7.93
C ALA A 95 17.17 -0.60 7.85
N ALA A 96 16.62 0.19 8.76
CA ALA A 96 15.20 0.54 8.78
C ALA A 96 14.99 2.00 9.21
N ALA A 97 13.89 2.57 8.74
CA ALA A 97 13.30 3.81 9.21
C ALA A 97 11.81 3.60 9.42
N ALA A 98 11.21 4.30 10.38
CA ALA A 98 9.80 4.14 10.71
C ALA A 98 9.15 5.46 11.11
N HIS A 99 7.86 5.55 10.88
CA HIS A 99 6.99 6.65 11.31
C HIS A 99 5.88 6.09 12.20
N HIS A 100 5.72 6.71 13.36
CA HIS A 100 4.63 6.38 14.28
C HIS A 100 3.37 7.17 13.92
N PRO A 101 2.17 6.59 14.07
CA PRO A 101 0.91 7.28 13.82
C PRO A 101 0.85 8.66 14.47
N ASN A 102 0.48 9.68 13.69
CA ASN A 102 0.33 11.07 14.09
C ASN A 102 1.61 11.75 14.60
N ALA A 103 2.79 11.13 14.43
CA ALA A 103 4.05 11.82 14.64
C ALA A 103 4.17 13.00 13.66
N TYR A 104 4.88 14.04 14.08
CA TYR A 104 5.13 15.18 13.22
C TYR A 104 6.02 14.77 12.04
N VAL A 105 5.63 15.15 10.83
CA VAL A 105 6.43 14.99 9.61
C VAL A 105 6.71 16.37 9.04
N ALA A 106 7.97 16.67 8.81
CA ALA A 106 8.37 17.95 8.25
C ALA A 106 7.88 18.10 6.80
N GLU A 107 7.65 19.35 6.38
CA GLU A 107 7.34 19.70 4.99
C GLU A 107 8.41 19.19 4.02
N ALA A 108 8.01 18.94 2.77
CA ALA A 108 8.90 18.39 1.75
C ALA A 108 10.06 19.32 1.44
N GLY A 109 11.29 18.81 1.62
CA GLY A 109 12.51 19.50 1.25
C GLY A 109 12.90 19.27 -0.22
N PRO A 110 13.87 20.03 -0.76
CA PRO A 110 14.33 19.88 -2.15
C PRO A 110 14.91 18.50 -2.50
N ASN A 111 15.39 17.77 -1.49
CA ASN A 111 16.00 16.45 -1.64
C ASN A 111 15.01 15.30 -1.40
N ASP A 112 13.75 15.61 -1.09
CA ASP A 112 12.75 14.59 -0.85
C ASP A 112 12.24 13.99 -2.16
N PRO A 113 11.92 12.68 -2.17
CA PRO A 113 11.43 12.04 -3.38
C PRO A 113 10.06 12.56 -3.78
N ILE A 114 9.84 12.70 -5.08
CA ILE A 114 8.57 13.16 -5.65
C ILE A 114 7.54 12.02 -5.59
N PRO A 115 6.41 12.20 -4.87
CA PRO A 115 5.35 11.20 -4.80
C PRO A 115 4.78 10.85 -6.19
N GLY A 116 4.46 9.58 -6.41
CA GLY A 116 3.82 9.08 -7.63
C GLY A 116 4.79 8.67 -8.73
N THR A 117 6.08 8.92 -8.55
CA THR A 117 7.12 8.45 -9.48
C THR A 117 7.48 6.97 -9.30
N GLY A 118 6.99 6.34 -8.22
CA GLY A 118 7.24 4.94 -7.87
C GLY A 118 6.06 3.97 -8.05
N GLU A 119 4.97 4.35 -8.71
CA GLU A 119 3.74 3.53 -8.77
C GLU A 119 3.96 2.14 -9.39
N ARG A 120 5.00 1.96 -10.20
CA ARG A 120 5.37 0.66 -10.78
C ARG A 120 5.63 -0.43 -9.72
N ALA A 121 5.92 -0.04 -8.47
CA ALA A 121 6.07 -0.98 -7.36
C ALA A 121 4.78 -1.79 -7.05
N ARG A 122 3.61 -1.31 -7.50
CA ARG A 122 2.33 -2.02 -7.37
C ARG A 122 2.08 -3.05 -8.48
N PHE A 123 2.83 -2.99 -9.58
CA PHE A 123 2.52 -3.72 -10.80
C PHE A 123 2.98 -5.19 -10.74
N GLY A 124 2.56 -5.99 -11.73
CA GLY A 124 2.98 -7.39 -11.86
C GLY A 124 2.17 -8.37 -11.01
N GLN A 125 1.09 -7.90 -10.37
CA GLN A 125 0.16 -8.77 -9.65
C GLN A 125 -0.69 -9.56 -10.64
N HIS A 126 -0.80 -10.86 -10.42
CA HIS A 126 -1.56 -11.75 -11.29
C HIS A 126 -2.95 -12.00 -10.71
N VAL A 127 -3.98 -11.72 -11.51
CA VAL A 127 -5.36 -12.10 -11.22
C VAL A 127 -5.96 -12.66 -12.49
N ASP A 128 -6.33 -13.94 -12.43
CA ASP A 128 -7.02 -14.63 -13.50
C ASP A 128 -8.39 -13.99 -13.76
N GLU A 129 -8.70 -13.83 -15.04
CA GLU A 129 -10.01 -13.33 -15.51
C GLU A 129 -10.50 -12.10 -14.72
N LEU A 130 -9.66 -11.06 -14.64
CA LEU A 130 -9.90 -9.84 -13.85
C LEU A 130 -11.36 -9.35 -13.87
N GLY A 131 -11.95 -9.24 -15.06
CA GLY A 131 -13.35 -8.80 -15.24
C GLY A 131 -14.36 -9.75 -14.59
N PRO A 132 -14.45 -11.02 -15.02
CA PRO A 132 -15.29 -12.04 -14.39
C PRO A 132 -15.10 -12.13 -12.87
N THR A 133 -13.86 -12.22 -12.39
CA THR A 133 -13.54 -12.29 -10.96
C THR A 133 -14.09 -11.09 -10.19
N LEU A 134 -13.94 -9.88 -10.72
CA LEU A 134 -14.47 -8.66 -10.10
C LEU A 134 -16.00 -8.66 -10.05
N ILE A 135 -16.67 -9.11 -11.11
CA ILE A 135 -18.14 -9.19 -11.17
C ILE A 135 -18.67 -10.16 -10.11
N ASP A 136 -18.08 -11.35 -10.01
CA ASP A 136 -18.55 -12.40 -9.10
C ASP A 136 -18.37 -12.00 -7.63
N ILE A 137 -17.21 -11.42 -7.30
CA ILE A 137 -16.91 -10.93 -5.95
C ILE A 137 -17.84 -9.79 -5.56
N THR A 138 -18.05 -8.82 -6.45
CA THR A 138 -18.91 -7.67 -6.14
C THR A 138 -20.38 -8.05 -6.06
N ALA A 139 -20.83 -9.02 -6.85
CA ALA A 139 -22.22 -9.49 -6.82
C ALA A 139 -22.55 -10.29 -5.55
N THR A 140 -21.56 -10.97 -4.95
CA THR A 140 -21.74 -11.77 -3.73
C THR A 140 -21.47 -10.99 -2.45
N ASN A 141 -20.87 -9.80 -2.53
CA ASN A 141 -20.64 -8.92 -1.39
C ASN A 141 -21.89 -8.09 -1.06
N ASP A 142 -22.61 -8.51 -0.01
CA ASP A 142 -23.84 -7.89 0.49
C ASP A 142 -23.62 -6.55 1.21
N ARG A 143 -22.38 -6.26 1.61
CA ARG A 143 -22.00 -5.00 2.28
C ARG A 143 -21.73 -3.87 1.30
N LEU A 144 -21.41 -4.20 0.05
CA LEU A 144 -21.18 -3.17 -0.96
C LEU A 144 -22.50 -2.50 -1.36
N PRO A 145 -22.53 -1.15 -1.41
CA PRO A 145 -23.71 -0.45 -1.89
C PRO A 145 -23.95 -0.75 -3.37
N ARG A 146 -25.21 -0.66 -3.79
CA ARG A 146 -25.63 -1.03 -5.15
C ARG A 146 -24.83 -0.31 -6.24
N ILE A 147 -24.46 0.96 -6.01
CA ILE A 147 -23.66 1.73 -6.96
C ILE A 147 -22.30 1.07 -7.25
N ALA A 148 -21.63 0.51 -6.24
CA ALA A 148 -20.35 -0.17 -6.43
C ALA A 148 -20.50 -1.43 -7.30
N GLN A 149 -21.58 -2.19 -7.11
CA GLN A 149 -21.89 -3.36 -7.94
C GLN A 149 -22.20 -2.98 -9.39
N THR A 150 -22.95 -1.91 -9.60
CA THR A 150 -23.28 -1.39 -10.94
C THR A 150 -22.02 -0.96 -11.68
N VAL A 151 -21.19 -0.12 -11.05
CA VAL A 151 -19.96 0.40 -11.64
C VAL A 151 -18.96 -0.72 -11.88
N ALA A 152 -18.78 -1.66 -10.94
CA ALA A 152 -17.92 -2.82 -11.12
C ALA A 152 -18.29 -3.63 -12.37
N ARG A 153 -19.58 -3.91 -12.56
CA ARG A 153 -20.06 -4.65 -13.74
C ARG A 153 -19.80 -3.89 -15.04
N ALA A 154 -19.97 -2.57 -15.03
CA ALA A 154 -19.77 -1.75 -16.20
C ALA A 154 -18.28 -1.69 -16.59
N VAL A 155 -17.38 -1.36 -15.65
CA VAL A 155 -15.94 -1.28 -15.92
C VAL A 155 -15.34 -2.64 -16.28
N ALA A 156 -15.78 -3.73 -15.64
CA ALA A 156 -15.33 -5.09 -15.96
C ALA A 156 -15.70 -5.52 -17.39
N ARG A 157 -16.83 -5.02 -17.91
CA ARG A 157 -17.29 -5.25 -19.29
C ARG A 157 -16.72 -4.25 -20.29
N ARG A 158 -15.87 -3.33 -19.84
CA ARG A 158 -15.39 -2.17 -20.61
C ARG A 158 -16.54 -1.36 -21.22
N SER A 159 -17.68 -1.30 -20.54
CA SER A 159 -18.75 -0.37 -20.90
C SER A 159 -18.52 0.98 -20.23
N GLY A 160 -19.01 2.05 -20.86
CA GLY A 160 -19.02 3.37 -20.23
C GLY A 160 -19.82 3.37 -18.93
N VAL A 161 -19.44 4.27 -18.01
CA VAL A 161 -20.14 4.57 -16.76
C VAL A 161 -20.47 6.06 -16.80
N ASP A 162 -21.68 6.42 -16.41
CA ASP A 162 -22.07 7.83 -16.42
C ASP A 162 -21.32 8.63 -15.33
N ASP A 163 -20.99 9.89 -15.60
CA ASP A 163 -20.23 10.74 -14.67
C ASP A 163 -20.89 10.85 -13.28
N ASN A 164 -22.23 10.86 -13.22
CA ASN A 164 -22.98 10.86 -11.97
C ASN A 164 -22.81 9.56 -11.17
N GLU A 165 -22.75 8.42 -11.86
CA GLU A 165 -22.51 7.13 -11.22
C GLU A 165 -21.07 7.03 -10.70
N ILE A 166 -20.10 7.54 -11.47
CA ILE A 166 -18.69 7.65 -11.05
C ILE A 166 -18.59 8.54 -9.81
N ALA A 167 -19.27 9.69 -9.78
CA ALA A 167 -19.25 10.60 -8.65
C ALA A 167 -19.83 9.96 -7.38
N LEU A 168 -21.00 9.30 -7.49
CA LEU A 168 -21.62 8.59 -6.37
C LEU A 168 -20.75 7.43 -5.89
N PHE A 169 -20.12 6.69 -6.81
CA PHE A 169 -19.18 5.65 -6.47
C PHE A 169 -17.95 6.19 -5.72
N ARG A 170 -17.34 7.28 -6.20
CA ARG A 170 -16.18 7.90 -5.54
C ARG A 170 -16.51 8.46 -4.16
N GLN A 171 -17.75 8.90 -3.94
CA GLN A 171 -18.22 9.24 -2.59
C GLN A 171 -18.19 8.02 -1.65
N VAL A 172 -18.64 6.85 -2.11
CA VAL A 172 -18.55 5.60 -1.34
C VAL A 172 -17.10 5.23 -1.00
N VAL A 173 -16.17 5.43 -1.95
CA VAL A 173 -14.72 5.22 -1.72
C VAL A 173 -14.23 6.14 -0.61
N ALA A 174 -14.52 7.44 -0.70
CA ALA A 174 -14.09 8.44 0.26
C ALA A 174 -14.66 8.18 1.67
N GLU A 175 -15.96 7.85 1.78
CA GLU A 175 -16.60 7.52 3.04
C GLU A 175 -15.99 6.26 3.68
N THR A 176 -15.65 5.26 2.87
CA THR A 176 -15.00 4.03 3.34
C THR A 176 -13.58 4.30 3.83
N GLN A 177 -12.80 5.10 3.09
CA GLN A 177 -11.49 5.56 3.53
C GLN A 177 -11.57 6.28 4.89
N VAL A 178 -12.46 7.27 5.02
CA VAL A 178 -12.60 8.04 6.27
C VAL A 178 -12.96 7.13 7.44
N ARG A 179 -13.91 6.22 7.25
CA ARG A 179 -14.30 5.21 8.25
C ARG A 179 -13.12 4.33 8.67
N VAL A 180 -12.34 3.79 7.72
CA VAL A 180 -11.18 2.95 8.04
C VAL A 180 -10.11 3.73 8.79
N LEU A 181 -9.72 4.91 8.28
CA LEU A 181 -8.62 5.69 8.85
C LEU A 181 -8.96 6.29 10.22
N SER A 182 -10.24 6.62 10.47
CA SER A 182 -10.70 7.11 11.78
C SER A 182 -10.79 6.01 12.84
N ALA A 183 -10.95 4.75 12.43
CA ALA A 183 -10.99 3.60 13.33
C ALA A 183 -9.59 3.01 13.59
N TYR A 184 -8.59 3.37 12.79
CA TYR A 184 -7.22 2.87 12.95
C TYR A 184 -6.64 3.18 14.36
N PRO A 185 -5.98 2.22 15.03
CA PRO A 185 -5.58 0.89 14.56
C PRO A 185 -6.63 -0.23 14.78
N GLU A 186 -7.79 0.11 15.34
CA GLU A 186 -8.87 -0.84 15.72
C GLU A 186 -9.91 -1.05 14.59
N HIS A 187 -9.55 -0.74 13.34
CA HIS A 187 -10.43 -0.86 12.19
C HIS A 187 -10.79 -2.33 11.92
N ALA A 188 -12.02 -2.57 11.46
CA ALA A 188 -12.44 -3.92 11.10
C ALA A 188 -11.78 -4.35 9.76
N PRO A 189 -11.11 -5.51 9.68
CA PRO A 189 -10.41 -5.86 8.43
C PRO A 189 -11.30 -6.09 7.22
N ARG A 190 -12.59 -6.39 7.43
CA ARG A 190 -13.59 -6.39 6.37
C ARG A 190 -13.80 -5.01 5.74
N ASP A 191 -13.68 -3.93 6.52
CA ASP A 191 -13.84 -2.56 5.99
C ASP A 191 -12.63 -2.18 5.11
N VAL A 192 -11.43 -2.68 5.44
CA VAL A 192 -10.24 -2.52 4.59
C VAL A 192 -10.33 -3.39 3.33
N ALA A 193 -10.87 -4.61 3.44
CA ALA A 193 -11.14 -5.45 2.28
C ALA A 193 -12.16 -4.78 1.33
N ASP A 194 -13.27 -4.24 1.86
CA ASP A 194 -14.23 -3.47 1.08
C ASP A 194 -13.53 -2.28 0.39
N TRP A 195 -12.61 -1.59 1.08
CA TRP A 195 -11.81 -0.51 0.49
C TRP A 195 -10.87 -0.99 -0.63
N MET A 196 -10.20 -2.14 -0.48
CA MET A 196 -9.39 -2.73 -1.55
C MET A 196 -10.22 -3.01 -2.80
N LEU A 197 -11.41 -3.59 -2.65
CA LEU A 197 -12.30 -3.89 -3.77
C LEU A 197 -12.78 -2.62 -4.46
N LEU A 198 -13.15 -1.60 -3.69
CA LEU A 198 -13.49 -0.27 -4.21
C LEU A 198 -12.30 0.37 -4.95
N ALA A 199 -11.08 0.28 -4.42
CA ALA A 199 -9.89 0.80 -5.07
C ALA A 199 -9.59 0.10 -6.41
N ALA A 200 -9.88 -1.21 -6.51
CA ALA A 200 -9.75 -1.94 -7.77
C ALA A 200 -10.72 -1.43 -8.85
N ILE A 201 -11.97 -1.13 -8.46
CA ILE A 201 -12.98 -0.58 -9.37
C ILE A 201 -12.59 0.85 -9.80
N ASP A 202 -12.15 1.71 -8.87
CA ASP A 202 -11.72 3.09 -9.18
C ASP A 202 -10.51 3.11 -10.14
N ALA A 203 -9.57 2.19 -9.95
CA ALA A 203 -8.45 2.02 -10.87
C ALA A 203 -8.89 1.65 -12.29
N LEU A 204 -9.95 0.85 -12.46
CA LEU A 204 -10.51 0.54 -13.78
C LEU A 204 -11.26 1.71 -14.40
N ILE A 205 -11.91 2.58 -13.60
CA ILE A 205 -12.50 3.83 -14.08
C ILE A 205 -11.40 4.70 -14.71
N ASP A 206 -10.24 4.77 -14.05
CA ASP A 206 -9.07 5.51 -14.55
C ASP A 206 -8.28 4.76 -15.64
N GLY A 207 -8.75 3.58 -16.07
CA GLY A 207 -8.14 2.79 -17.15
C GLY A 207 -6.88 2.00 -16.76
N SER A 208 -6.58 1.86 -15.48
CA SER A 208 -5.39 1.17 -14.98
C SER A 208 -5.69 -0.26 -14.51
N GLU A 209 -5.55 -1.23 -15.42
CA GLU A 209 -5.69 -2.64 -15.05
C GLU A 209 -4.59 -3.13 -14.09
N GLU A 210 -3.38 -2.58 -14.16
CA GLU A 210 -2.28 -2.94 -13.25
C GLU A 210 -2.62 -2.60 -11.79
N LEU A 211 -3.16 -1.40 -11.55
CA LEU A 211 -3.60 -1.00 -10.21
C LEU A 211 -4.83 -1.80 -9.77
N ALA A 212 -5.75 -2.08 -10.70
CA ALA A 212 -6.90 -2.92 -10.41
C ALA A 212 -6.47 -4.33 -9.95
N ARG A 213 -5.51 -4.95 -10.64
CA ARG A 213 -4.92 -6.24 -10.25
C ARG A 213 -4.24 -6.17 -8.90
N TYR A 214 -3.50 -5.10 -8.61
CA TYR A 214 -2.88 -4.90 -7.29
C TYR A 214 -3.91 -4.92 -6.17
N HIS A 215 -4.94 -4.07 -6.25
CA HIS A 215 -5.94 -3.96 -5.21
C HIS A 215 -6.78 -5.24 -5.07
N LEU A 216 -7.13 -5.87 -6.19
CA LEU A 216 -7.90 -7.11 -6.19
C LEU A 216 -7.10 -8.30 -5.66
N ALA A 217 -5.81 -8.42 -5.99
CA ALA A 217 -4.95 -9.48 -5.45
C ALA A 217 -4.84 -9.38 -3.92
N TRP A 218 -4.71 -8.17 -3.38
CA TRP A 218 -4.77 -7.95 -1.93
C TRP A 218 -6.12 -8.30 -1.33
N TYR A 219 -7.23 -7.90 -1.96
CA TYR A 219 -8.58 -8.30 -1.52
C TYR A 219 -8.70 -9.83 -1.43
N LEU A 220 -8.30 -10.54 -2.48
CA LEU A 220 -8.35 -12.01 -2.53
C LEU A 220 -7.50 -12.64 -1.42
N ALA A 221 -6.29 -12.13 -1.20
CA ALA A 221 -5.40 -12.63 -0.16
C ALA A 221 -5.96 -12.44 1.27
N VAL A 222 -6.71 -11.36 1.53
CA VAL A 222 -7.23 -11.06 2.87
C VAL A 222 -8.65 -11.56 3.11
N ALA A 223 -9.49 -11.66 2.07
CA ALA A 223 -10.91 -11.98 2.18
C ALA A 223 -11.22 -13.48 2.09
N VAL A 224 -10.48 -14.25 1.28
CA VAL A 224 -10.76 -15.68 1.01
C VAL A 224 -10.64 -16.56 2.27
N GLN A 225 -9.89 -16.13 3.29
CA GLN A 225 -9.78 -16.85 4.57
C GLN A 225 -10.89 -16.52 5.58
N HIS A 226 -11.61 -15.40 5.43
CA HIS A 226 -12.72 -15.07 6.35
C HIS A 226 -14.00 -15.86 6.05
N GLY A 227 -14.06 -16.55 4.91
CA GLY A 227 -15.15 -17.46 4.51
C GLY A 227 -14.82 -18.95 4.63
N GLY A 228 -13.62 -19.31 5.11
CA GLY A 228 -13.20 -20.70 5.26
C GLY A 228 -13.58 -21.27 6.62
N VAL A 229 -14.55 -22.19 6.63
CA VAL A 229 -14.69 -23.17 7.73
C VAL A 229 -13.38 -23.97 7.78
N ALA A 230 -12.68 -23.93 8.91
CA ALA A 230 -11.57 -24.82 9.16
C ALA A 230 -12.07 -26.28 9.24
N PRO A 231 -11.33 -27.26 8.69
CA PRO A 231 -11.60 -28.67 8.98
C PRO A 231 -11.40 -29.00 10.46
#